data_AF-A0A8I2FY18-F1
#
_entry.id   AF-A0A8I2FY18-F1
#
_cell.length_a   1.000
_cell.length_b   1.000
_cell.length_c   1.000
_cell.angle_alpha   90.00
_cell.angle_beta   90.00
_cell.angle_gamma   90.00
#
_symmetry.space_group_name_H-M   'P 1'
#
loop_
_entity.id
_entity.type
_entity.pdbx_description
1 polymer ?
#
loop_
_entity_poly.entity_id
_entity_poly.type
_entity_poly.pdbx_seq_one_letter_code
_entity_poly.pdbx_strand_id
1 'polypeptide(L)'
;MRLRWLRLRRFKIVRRTPLFISPTAQDASESGLALSFSLRHNFPTEWHRFINSEDESLRIIVKKDHFPYLTQSFEINIDTIQLFSIAGGAVNPKTIDNAIDLAGFSTEINTGVSSNPEDHKPGEISIEFEKDEDEQVFLVLSYHLGSGSN
;
A
#
# COMPACT_ATOMS: atom_id res chain seq x y z
N MET A 1 -32.98 -36.13 22.85
CA MET A 1 -31.76 -36.33 23.68
C MET A 1 -30.62 -35.55 23.04
N ARG A 2 -30.12 -34.52 23.74
CA ARG A 2 -28.98 -33.67 23.37
C ARG A 2 -27.67 -34.41 23.65
N LEU A 3 -26.59 -34.09 22.93
CA LEU A 3 -25.20 -33.88 23.42
C LEU A 3 -24.32 -33.56 22.20
N ARG A 4 -24.04 -32.29 21.91
CA ARG A 4 -22.98 -31.41 22.44
C ARG A 4 -21.62 -31.63 21.76
N TRP A 5 -21.34 -30.68 20.88
CA TRP A 5 -20.03 -30.23 20.40
C TRP A 5 -18.97 -30.14 21.50
N LEU A 6 -17.72 -30.47 21.17
CA LEU A 6 -16.55 -29.96 21.90
C LEU A 6 -15.42 -29.58 20.92
N ARG A 7 -15.32 -28.27 20.64
CA ARG A 7 -14.10 -27.62 20.14
C ARG A 7 -13.06 -27.66 21.25
N LEU A 8 -11.82 -28.04 20.93
CA LEU A 8 -10.65 -27.80 21.78
C LEU A 8 -9.64 -26.97 20.98
N ARG A 9 -9.74 -25.64 21.12
CA ARG A 9 -8.65 -24.73 20.79
C ARG A 9 -7.76 -24.60 22.03
N ARG A 10 -6.51 -25.03 21.96
CA ARG A 10 -5.47 -24.66 22.94
C ARG A 10 -4.56 -23.62 22.30
N PHE A 11 -4.83 -22.33 22.56
CA PHE A 11 -3.88 -21.26 22.29
C PHE A 11 -3.13 -20.92 23.59
N LYS A 12 -1.80 -21.04 23.52
CA LYS A 12 -0.88 -20.70 24.59
C LYS A 12 -0.61 -19.19 24.50
N ILE A 13 -1.07 -18.42 25.48
CA ILE A 13 -0.87 -16.97 25.56
C ILE A 13 0.61 -16.71 25.91
N VAL A 14 1.38 -16.21 24.94
CA VAL A 14 2.70 -15.62 25.18
C VAL A 14 2.46 -14.13 25.40
N ARG A 15 2.71 -13.64 26.63
CA ARG A 15 2.70 -12.21 26.93
C ARG A 15 4.00 -11.60 26.39
N ARG A 16 3.95 -10.98 25.21
CA ARG A 16 5.00 -10.03 24.77
C ARG A 16 4.61 -8.63 25.25
N THR A 17 5.52 -8.01 25.97
CA THR A 17 5.52 -6.61 26.38
C THR A 17 5.21 -5.68 25.20
N PRO A 18 4.27 -4.72 25.30
CA PRO A 18 4.19 -3.65 24.33
C PRO A 18 5.33 -2.66 24.62
N LEU A 19 6.30 -2.58 23.71
CA LEU A 19 7.19 -1.44 23.61
C LEU A 19 6.34 -0.25 23.14
N PHE A 20 6.00 0.63 24.07
CA PHE A 20 5.31 1.88 23.76
C PHE A 20 6.33 2.83 23.14
N ILE A 21 6.34 2.91 21.80
CA ILE A 21 7.13 3.91 21.08
C ILE A 21 6.29 5.19 21.10
N SER A 22 6.67 6.14 21.95
CA SER A 22 6.18 7.51 21.85
C SER A 22 6.84 8.15 20.63
N PRO A 23 6.12 8.61 19.59
CA PRO A 23 6.75 9.44 18.58
C PRO A 23 7.07 10.79 19.23
N THR A 24 8.34 11.06 19.47
CA THR A 24 8.81 12.42 19.76
C THR A 24 8.87 13.17 18.44
N ALA A 25 8.63 14.49 18.46
CA ALA A 25 8.66 15.35 17.29
C ALA A 25 10.04 15.41 16.56
N GLN A 26 11.01 14.62 17.00
CA GLN A 26 12.34 14.49 16.40
C GLN A 26 12.34 13.48 15.24
N ASP A 27 11.51 12.44 15.27
CA ASP A 27 11.31 11.50 14.15
C ASP A 27 10.59 12.16 12.95
N ALA A 28 9.94 13.31 13.19
CA ALA A 28 9.36 14.15 12.14
C ALA A 28 10.41 14.74 11.18
N SER A 29 11.70 14.71 11.56
CA SER A 29 12.80 15.27 10.77
C SER A 29 13.48 14.24 9.86
N GLU A 30 13.26 12.94 10.10
CA GLU A 30 13.55 11.82 9.17
C GLU A 30 12.29 11.42 8.37
N SER A 31 11.16 12.09 8.59
CA SER A 31 9.87 11.71 8.03
C SER A 31 9.81 11.99 6.54
N GLY A 32 9.93 10.92 5.75
CA GLY A 32 9.47 10.88 4.37
C GLY A 32 8.02 11.37 4.28
N LEU A 33 7.70 12.04 3.17
CA LEU A 33 6.35 12.41 2.82
C LEU A 33 5.53 11.13 2.58
N ALA A 34 4.23 11.16 2.86
CA ALA A 34 3.36 10.02 2.63
C ALA A 34 2.13 10.41 1.82
N LEU A 35 1.77 9.55 0.86
CA LEU A 35 0.57 9.65 0.06
C LEU A 35 -0.31 8.44 0.35
N SER A 36 -1.59 8.66 0.63
CA SER A 36 -2.54 7.58 0.91
C SER A 36 -3.67 7.56 -0.12
N PHE A 37 -4.02 6.38 -0.58
CA PHE A 37 -5.13 6.13 -1.48
C PHE A 37 -6.07 5.11 -0.86
N SER A 38 -7.36 5.42 -0.81
CA SER A 38 -8.37 4.39 -0.60
C SER A 38 -8.58 3.65 -1.92
N LEU A 39 -8.24 2.37 -1.98
CA LEU A 39 -8.29 1.62 -3.24
C LEU A 39 -9.70 1.60 -3.84
N ARG A 40 -10.72 1.44 -2.99
CA ARG A 40 -12.13 1.45 -3.40
C ARG A 40 -12.62 2.80 -3.96
N HIS A 41 -12.07 3.92 -3.50
CA HIS A 41 -12.54 5.25 -3.88
C HIS A 41 -11.66 5.93 -4.93
N ASN A 42 -10.35 5.78 -4.83
CA ASN A 42 -9.39 6.36 -5.78
C ASN A 42 -9.24 5.53 -7.05
N PHE A 43 -9.44 4.21 -6.96
CA PHE A 43 -9.33 3.27 -8.09
C PHE A 43 -10.58 2.37 -8.18
N PRO A 44 -11.80 2.95 -8.29
CA PRO A 44 -13.04 2.19 -8.15
C PRO A 44 -13.20 1.11 -9.23
N THR A 45 -12.71 1.36 -10.45
CA THR A 45 -12.79 0.42 -11.57
C THR A 45 -11.82 -0.75 -11.36
N GLU A 46 -10.58 -0.46 -10.99
CA GLU A 46 -9.54 -1.46 -10.73
C GLU A 46 -9.93 -2.31 -9.52
N TRP A 47 -10.42 -1.68 -8.46
CA TRP A 47 -10.92 -2.34 -7.26
C TRP A 47 -12.09 -3.28 -7.60
N HIS A 48 -13.09 -2.78 -8.32
CA HIS A 48 -14.23 -3.62 -8.73
C HIS A 48 -13.79 -4.78 -9.61
N ARG A 49 -12.85 -4.57 -10.55
CA ARG A 49 -12.29 -5.65 -11.37
C ARG A 49 -11.58 -6.69 -10.48
N PHE A 50 -10.72 -6.25 -9.58
CA PHE A 50 -9.96 -7.11 -8.68
C PHE A 50 -10.85 -7.96 -7.75
N ILE A 51 -11.86 -7.37 -7.13
CA ILE A 51 -12.78 -8.10 -6.25
C ILE A 51 -13.64 -9.12 -7.01
N ASN A 52 -14.06 -8.80 -8.24
CA ASN A 52 -14.96 -9.66 -9.01
C ASN A 52 -14.27 -10.62 -9.99
N SER A 53 -12.95 -10.50 -10.21
CA SER A 53 -12.20 -11.43 -11.07
C SER A 53 -11.54 -12.54 -10.26
N GLU A 54 -11.13 -13.61 -10.94
CA GLU A 54 -10.30 -14.66 -10.35
C GLU A 54 -8.83 -14.21 -10.19
N ASP A 55 -8.46 -13.02 -10.68
CA ASP A 55 -7.08 -12.53 -10.62
C ASP A 55 -6.65 -12.24 -9.19
N GLU A 56 -5.49 -12.73 -8.79
CA GLU A 56 -4.93 -12.50 -7.45
C GLU A 56 -4.24 -11.14 -7.30
N SER A 57 -4.02 -10.43 -8.41
CA SER A 57 -3.33 -9.14 -8.45
C SER A 57 -4.25 -7.96 -8.76
N LEU A 58 -4.17 -6.93 -7.92
CA LEU A 58 -4.73 -5.62 -8.20
C LEU A 58 -3.70 -4.80 -8.99
N ARG A 59 -4.07 -4.36 -10.19
CA ARG A 59 -3.26 -3.43 -10.99
C ARG A 59 -3.83 -2.02 -10.94
N ILE A 60 -3.06 -1.08 -10.43
CA ILE A 60 -3.40 0.36 -10.37
C ILE A 60 -2.32 1.18 -11.04
N ILE A 61 -2.66 2.39 -11.49
CA ILE A 61 -1.69 3.31 -12.10
C ILE A 61 -1.59 4.55 -11.22
N VAL A 62 -0.43 4.76 -10.63
CA VAL A 62 -0.09 5.99 -9.91
C VAL A 62 0.68 6.88 -10.87
N LYS A 63 0.28 8.15 -10.95
CA LYS A 63 0.95 9.15 -11.80
C LYS A 63 1.60 10.22 -10.94
N LYS A 64 2.58 10.94 -11.52
CA LYS A 64 3.19 12.11 -10.89
C LYS A 64 2.16 13.16 -10.46
N ASP A 65 1.04 13.27 -11.19
CA ASP A 65 -0.06 14.18 -10.88
C ASP A 65 -0.82 13.85 -9.59
N HIS A 66 -0.69 12.62 -9.06
CA HIS A 66 -1.27 12.29 -7.75
C HIS A 66 -0.49 12.88 -6.58
N PHE A 67 0.77 13.25 -6.82
CA PHE A 67 1.60 13.88 -5.80
C PHE A 67 1.26 15.38 -5.71
N PRO A 68 1.41 16.01 -4.53
CA PRO A 68 1.14 17.42 -4.37
C PRO A 68 1.88 18.28 -5.41
N TYR A 69 1.25 19.34 -5.89
CA TYR A 69 1.82 20.20 -6.94
C TYR A 69 3.26 20.66 -6.65
N LEU A 70 3.56 20.93 -5.38
CA LEU A 70 4.88 21.36 -4.92
C LEU A 70 6.01 20.35 -5.19
N THR A 71 5.68 19.07 -5.40
CA THR A 71 6.66 18.01 -5.66
C THR A 71 6.91 17.80 -7.16
N GLN A 72 6.17 18.48 -8.05
CA GLN A 72 6.28 18.23 -9.50
C GLN A 72 7.65 18.61 -10.08
N SER A 73 8.28 19.65 -9.55
CA SER A 73 9.63 20.10 -9.96
C SER A 73 10.77 19.29 -9.34
N PHE A 74 10.46 18.30 -8.50
CA PHE A 74 11.43 17.45 -7.85
C PHE A 74 11.38 16.04 -8.41
N GLU A 75 12.48 15.31 -8.20
CA GLU A 75 12.50 13.87 -8.37
C GLU A 75 11.81 13.24 -7.15
N ILE A 76 10.89 12.30 -7.40
CA ILE A 76 10.14 11.59 -6.37
C ILE A 76 10.76 10.21 -6.20
N ASN A 77 11.33 9.95 -5.03
CA ASN A 77 11.91 8.65 -4.69
C ASN A 77 10.98 7.92 -3.73
N ILE A 78 10.50 6.74 -4.13
CA ILE A 78 9.58 5.93 -3.33
C ILE A 78 10.38 5.08 -2.36
N ASP A 79 10.12 5.27 -1.07
CA ASP A 79 10.82 4.58 0.01
C ASP A 79 10.12 3.28 0.38
N THR A 80 8.80 3.32 0.52
CA THR A 80 8.01 2.15 0.89
C THR A 80 6.60 2.21 0.28
N ILE A 81 6.04 1.02 0.07
CA ILE A 81 4.64 0.82 -0.27
C ILE A 81 4.06 -0.15 0.75
N GLN A 82 2.97 0.26 1.40
CA GLN A 82 2.31 -0.51 2.44
C GLN A 82 0.81 -0.55 2.19
N LEU A 83 0.18 -1.66 2.56
CA LEU A 83 -1.27 -1.81 2.58
C LEU A 83 -1.80 -1.81 4.01
N PHE A 84 -2.94 -1.16 4.19
CA PHE A 84 -3.69 -1.16 5.45
C PHE A 84 -5.17 -1.44 5.17
N SER A 85 -5.82 -2.26 5.99
CA SER A 85 -7.28 -2.34 6.02
C SER A 85 -7.84 -1.61 7.24
N ILE A 86 -9.01 -1.01 7.07
CA ILE A 86 -9.83 -0.52 8.17
C ILE A 86 -11.03 -1.45 8.28
N ALA A 87 -11.08 -2.20 9.38
CA ALA A 87 -12.16 -3.12 9.71
C ALA A 87 -12.60 -2.87 11.16
N GLY A 88 -13.89 -2.66 11.38
CA GLY A 88 -14.44 -2.43 12.72
C GLY A 88 -13.86 -1.20 13.45
N GLY A 89 -13.36 -0.20 12.71
CA GLY A 89 -12.74 1.02 13.26
C GLY A 89 -11.29 0.88 13.69
N ALA A 90 -10.65 -0.27 13.44
CA ALA A 90 -9.22 -0.47 13.68
C ALA A 90 -8.46 -0.50 12.35
N VAL A 91 -7.23 0.04 12.36
CA VAL A 91 -6.29 -0.02 11.23
C VAL A 91 -5.42 -1.26 11.40
N ASN A 92 -5.42 -2.14 10.41
CA ASN A 92 -4.62 -3.35 10.39
C ASN A 92 -3.69 -3.33 9.16
N PRO A 93 -2.38 -3.58 9.31
CA PRO A 93 -1.50 -3.73 8.15
C PRO A 93 -1.89 -4.99 7.37
N LYS A 94 -1.92 -4.92 6.04
CA LYS A 94 -2.02 -6.09 5.17
C LYS A 94 -0.65 -6.41 4.58
N THR A 95 -0.39 -7.71 4.43
CA THR A 95 0.81 -8.19 3.74
C THR A 95 0.61 -8.04 2.24
N ILE A 96 1.66 -7.56 1.58
CA ILE A 96 1.78 -7.63 0.12
C ILE A 96 2.57 -8.89 -0.18
N ASP A 97 1.99 -9.80 -0.96
CA ASP A 97 2.54 -11.15 -1.16
C ASP A 97 3.63 -11.17 -2.24
N ASN A 98 3.64 -10.17 -3.14
CA ASN A 98 4.63 -10.02 -4.20
C ASN A 98 5.69 -8.94 -3.90
N ALA A 99 6.89 -9.11 -4.45
CA ALA A 99 7.92 -8.07 -4.37
C ALA A 99 7.59 -6.93 -5.34
N ILE A 100 7.78 -5.68 -4.89
CA ILE A 100 7.60 -4.48 -5.71
C ILE A 100 8.96 -3.83 -5.95
N ASP A 101 9.29 -3.59 -7.21
CA ASP A 101 10.50 -2.83 -7.59
C ASP A 101 10.26 -1.33 -7.37
N LEU A 102 10.64 -0.85 -6.19
CA LEU A 102 10.49 0.56 -5.81
C LEU A 102 11.37 1.51 -6.63
N ALA A 103 12.55 1.05 -7.05
CA ALA A 103 13.49 1.88 -7.82
C ALA A 103 13.02 2.03 -9.27
N GLY A 104 12.58 0.94 -9.89
CA GLY A 104 11.91 0.98 -11.18
C GLY A 104 10.68 1.86 -11.14
N PHE A 105 9.80 1.65 -10.15
CA PHE A 105 8.59 2.45 -9.98
C PHE A 105 8.88 3.95 -9.79
N SER A 106 9.88 4.33 -8.98
CA SER A 106 10.32 5.73 -8.83
C SER A 106 10.75 6.33 -10.17
N THR A 107 11.51 5.57 -10.97
CA THR A 107 11.96 6.00 -12.30
C THR A 107 10.78 6.25 -13.24
N GLU A 108 9.79 5.35 -13.24
CA GLU A 108 8.59 5.47 -14.09
C GLU A 108 7.71 6.66 -13.69
N ILE A 109 7.55 6.93 -12.39
CA ILE A 109 6.81 8.10 -11.90
C ILE A 109 7.47 9.41 -12.35
N ASN A 110 8.80 9.48 -12.33
CA ASN A 110 9.52 10.70 -12.69
C ASN A 110 9.59 10.93 -14.20
N THR A 111 9.79 9.86 -14.98
CA THR A 111 9.98 9.96 -16.44
C THR A 111 8.68 9.85 -17.22
N GLY A 112 7.65 9.22 -16.65
CA GLY A 112 6.43 8.85 -17.36
C GLY A 112 6.64 7.75 -18.41
N VAL A 113 7.77 7.04 -18.36
CA VAL A 113 8.13 6.00 -19.33
C VAL A 113 8.23 4.65 -18.60
N SER A 114 7.53 3.65 -19.12
CA SER A 114 7.61 2.27 -18.64
C SER A 114 8.89 1.60 -19.13
N SER A 115 9.49 0.77 -18.28
CA SER A 115 10.62 -0.07 -18.66
C SER A 115 10.25 -1.18 -19.66
N ASN A 116 8.96 -1.59 -19.68
CA ASN A 116 8.41 -2.57 -20.62
C ASN A 116 7.01 -2.13 -21.11
N PRO A 117 6.91 -1.30 -22.16
CA PRO A 117 5.66 -0.67 -22.56
C PRO A 117 4.63 -1.61 -23.20
N GLU A 118 5.00 -2.85 -23.56
CA GLU A 118 4.07 -3.80 -24.18
C GLU A 118 3.07 -4.37 -23.14
N ASP A 119 3.54 -4.63 -21.93
CA ASP A 119 2.76 -5.31 -20.88
C ASP A 119 2.56 -4.45 -19.61
N HIS A 120 3.32 -3.36 -19.46
CA HIS A 120 3.34 -2.55 -18.25
C HIS A 120 3.19 -1.06 -18.59
N LYS A 121 2.20 -0.40 -17.97
CA LYS A 121 1.99 1.04 -18.15
C LYS A 121 2.89 1.82 -17.19
N PRO A 122 3.37 3.02 -17.57
CA PRO A 122 4.23 3.82 -16.68
C PRO A 122 3.51 4.14 -15.38
N GLY A 123 4.15 3.80 -14.25
CA GLY A 123 3.58 4.00 -12.92
C GLY A 123 2.49 2.99 -12.56
N GLU A 124 2.38 1.88 -13.30
CA GLU A 124 1.54 0.75 -12.90
C GLU A 124 2.18 0.03 -11.70
N ILE A 125 1.34 -0.38 -10.75
CA ILE A 125 1.72 -1.19 -9.60
C ILE A 125 0.80 -2.39 -9.59
N SER A 126 1.38 -3.59 -9.59
CA SER A 126 0.67 -4.85 -9.37
C SER A 126 0.86 -5.28 -7.93
N ILE A 127 -0.23 -5.44 -7.20
CA ILE A 127 -0.23 -5.75 -5.76
C ILE A 127 -1.10 -6.98 -5.51
N GLU A 128 -0.52 -8.01 -4.92
CA GLU A 128 -1.19 -9.24 -4.53
C GLU A 128 -1.42 -9.25 -3.01
N PHE A 129 -2.66 -9.48 -2.60
CA PHE A 129 -3.06 -9.57 -1.19
C PHE A 129 -4.41 -10.30 -1.05
N GLU A 130 -4.67 -10.83 0.14
CA GLU A 130 -5.93 -11.52 0.46
C GLU A 130 -7.15 -10.61 0.27
N LYS A 131 -8.10 -11.06 -0.58
CA LYS A 131 -9.33 -10.34 -0.91
C LYS A 131 -10.31 -10.36 0.26
N ASP A 132 -10.86 -9.19 0.56
CA ASP A 132 -12.00 -9.03 1.46
C ASP A 132 -12.88 -7.89 0.90
N GLU A 133 -14.15 -8.19 0.65
CA GLU A 133 -15.10 -7.26 0.02
C GLU A 133 -15.61 -6.17 0.98
N ASP A 134 -15.62 -6.48 2.27
CA ASP A 134 -16.18 -5.63 3.32
C ASP A 134 -15.12 -4.70 3.94
N GLU A 135 -13.84 -4.97 3.69
CA GLU A 135 -12.73 -4.15 4.16
C GLU A 135 -12.50 -2.89 3.32
N GLN A 136 -12.23 -1.77 3.99
CA GLN A 136 -11.69 -0.59 3.34
C GLN A 136 -10.17 -0.71 3.29
N VAL A 137 -9.61 -0.93 2.10
CA VAL A 137 -8.16 -1.06 1.92
C VAL A 137 -7.55 0.25 1.43
N PHE A 138 -6.44 0.61 2.04
CA PHE A 138 -5.64 1.79 1.77
C PHE A 138 -4.24 1.40 1.34
N LEU A 139 -3.75 2.04 0.28
CA LEU A 139 -2.36 2.02 -0.13
C LEU A 139 -1.67 3.27 0.41
N VAL A 140 -0.57 3.09 1.12
CA VAL A 140 0.26 4.18 1.61
C VAL A 140 1.62 4.08 0.95
N LEU A 141 2.00 5.13 0.23
CA LEU A 141 3.33 5.31 -0.35
C LEU A 141 4.10 6.32 0.50
N SER A 142 5.23 5.90 1.05
CA SER A 142 6.20 6.83 1.64
C SER A 142 7.24 7.20 0.58
N TYR A 143 7.62 8.46 0.54
CA TYR A 143 8.53 8.99 -0.46
C TYR A 143 9.33 10.18 0.07
N HIS A 144 10.47 10.44 -0.55
CA HIS A 144 11.24 11.66 -0.34
C HIS A 144 11.50 12.36 -1.67
N LEU A 145 11.87 13.64 -1.57
CA LEU A 145 12.20 14.45 -2.72
C LEU A 145 13.72 14.37 -2.96
N GLY A 146 14.11 13.97 -4.17
CA GLY A 146 15.46 14.13 -4.67
C GLY A 146 15.76 15.59 -5.03
N SER A 147 17.02 15.89 -5.35
CA SER A 147 17.35 17.21 -5.90
C SER A 147 16.69 17.37 -7.27
N GLY A 148 15.91 18.44 -7.44
CA GLY A 148 15.39 18.80 -8.75
C GLY A 148 16.55 19.07 -9.71
N SER A 149 16.55 18.41 -10.87
CA SER A 149 17.40 18.84 -11.99
C SER A 149 16.80 20.14 -12.53
N ASN A 150 17.47 21.24 -12.24
CA ASN A 150 17.15 22.57 -12.77
C ASN A 150 18.01 22.83 -14.02
#